data_AF-A0AAV5C9X0-F1
#
_entry.id   AF-A0AAV5C9X0-F1
#
_cell.length_a   1.000
_cell.length_b   1.000
_cell.length_c   1.000
_cell.angle_alpha   90.00
_cell.angle_beta   90.00
_cell.angle_gamma   90.00
#
_symmetry.space_group_name_H-M   'P 1'
#
loop_
_entity.id
_entity.type
_entity.pdbx_description
1 polymer ?
#
loop_
_entity_poly.entity_id
_entity_poly.type
_entity_poly.pdbx_seq_one_letter_code
_entity_poly.pdbx_strand_id
1 'polypeptide(L)' 'MVLAGDGEETEEIKILVHVSMLKEPSMVALLEMAAQRFGYSQQGVLRVPCDESGFRKMVADNRVIPS' A
#
# COMPACT_ATOMS: atom_id res chain seq x y z
N MET A 1 7.58 8.21 -3.29
CA MET A 1 6.62 9.03 -2.52
C MET A 1 5.23 8.64 -3.02
N VAL A 2 4.50 7.82 -2.26
CA VAL A 2 3.14 7.39 -2.61
C VAL A 2 2.21 8.15 -1.69
N LEU A 3 1.23 8.83 -2.26
CA LEU A 3 0.21 9.57 -1.53
C LEU A 3 -1.00 8.64 -1.36
N ALA A 4 -1.79 8.78 -0.28
CA ALA A 4 -3.04 8.06 -0.05
C ALA A 4 -4.11 9.07 0.40
N GLY A 5 -5.30 9.09 -0.22
CA GLY A 5 -6.37 10.04 0.10
C GLY A 5 -7.62 9.87 -0.77
N ASP A 6 -8.75 9.53 -0.13
CA ASP A 6 -10.09 9.91 -0.57
C ASP A 6 -10.66 10.86 0.48
N GLY A 7 -11.25 11.96 0.01
CA GLY A 7 -11.56 13.11 0.85
C GLY A 7 -12.74 12.87 1.79
N GLU A 8 -12.44 12.42 3.00
CA GLU A 8 -13.08 12.79 4.26
C GLU A 8 -11.94 12.87 5.28
N GLU A 9 -11.92 13.83 6.20
CA GLU A 9 -10.82 14.18 7.13
C GLU A 9 -10.32 12.98 7.97
N THR A 10 -9.63 12.07 7.31
CA THR A 10 -8.94 10.91 7.83
C THR A 10 -7.50 11.25 7.62
N GLU A 11 -6.73 11.34 8.70
CA GLU A 11 -5.31 11.65 8.62
C GLU A 11 -4.66 10.75 7.55
N GLU A 12 -4.15 11.36 6.47
CA GLU A 12 -3.52 10.61 5.38
C GLU A 12 -2.20 10.02 5.87
N ILE A 13 -2.20 8.72 6.16
CA ILE A 13 -1.00 8.03 6.65
C ILE A 13 -0.14 7.60 5.46
N LYS A 14 1.07 8.16 5.41
CA LYS A 14 2.06 7.85 4.36
C LYS A 14 3.03 6.80 4.89
N ILE A 15 3.04 5.63 4.25
CA ILE A 15 3.92 4.52 4.62
C ILE A 15 4.97 4.36 3.51
N LEU A 16 6.24 4.48 3.88
CA LEU A 16 7.36 4.23 2.99
C LEU A 16 7.69 2.74 3.00
N VAL A 17 7.64 2.13 1.83
CA VAL A 17 8.02 0.73 1.61
C VAL A 17 9.21 0.66 0.67
N HIS A 18 10.06 -0.35 0.83
CA HIS A 18 11.13 -0.60 -0.12
C HIS A 18 10.54 -1.10 -1.45
N VAL A 19 11.12 -0.71 -2.59
CA VAL A 19 10.58 -1.07 -3.91
C VAL A 19 10.56 -2.59 -4.14
N SER A 20 11.47 -3.34 -3.53
CA SER A 20 11.47 -4.81 -3.59
C SER A 20 10.19 -5.41 -3.01
N MET A 21 9.57 -4.72 -2.06
CA MET A 21 8.37 -5.19 -1.39
C MET A 21 7.17 -5.25 -2.33
N LEU A 22 7.18 -4.48 -3.44
CA LEU A 22 6.15 -4.55 -4.49
C LEU A 22 6.10 -5.92 -5.18
N LYS A 23 7.14 -6.74 -5.03
CA LYS A 23 7.20 -8.10 -5.58
C LYS A 23 6.77 -9.18 -4.58
N GLU A 24 6.57 -8.82 -3.31
CA GLU A 24 6.14 -9.78 -2.29
C GLU A 24 4.73 -10.27 -2.60
N PRO A 25 4.42 -11.56 -2.45
CA PRO A 25 3.11 -12.12 -2.82
C PRO A 25 1.93 -11.41 -2.14
N SER A 26 2.09 -11.04 -0.86
CA SER A 26 1.09 -10.29 -0.11
C SER A 26 0.84 -8.90 -0.70
N MET A 27 1.91 -8.25 -1.18
CA MET A 27 1.83 -6.94 -1.78
C MET A 27 1.20 -7.00 -3.18
N VAL A 28 1.60 -7.98 -3.99
CA VAL A 28 1.01 -8.22 -5.31
C VAL A 28 -0.49 -8.47 -5.20
N ALA A 29 -0.92 -9.34 -4.29
CA ALA A 29 -2.35 -9.61 -4.07
C ALA A 29 -3.12 -8.34 -3.70
N LEU A 30 -2.54 -7.47 -2.86
CA LEU A 30 -3.18 -6.20 -2.50
C LEU A 30 -3.30 -5.24 -3.70
N LEU A 31 -2.27 -5.17 -4.55
CA LEU A 31 -2.27 -4.36 -5.76
C LEU A 31 -3.27 -4.87 -6.80
N GLU A 32 -3.40 -6.18 -6.95
CA GLU A 32 -4.41 -6.79 -7.82
C GLU A 32 -5.84 -6.47 -7.34
N MET A 33 -6.09 -6.56 -6.04
CA MET A 33 -7.38 -6.15 -5.47
C MET A 33 -7.66 -4.66 -5.69
N ALA A 34 -6.64 -3.81 -5.57
CA ALA A 34 -6.75 -2.39 -5.87
C ALA A 34 -7.10 -2.14 -7.35
N ALA A 35 -6.41 -2.82 -8.27
CA ALA A 35 -6.68 -2.71 -9.70
C ALA A 35 -8.10 -3.18 -10.06
N GLN A 36 -8.58 -4.27 -9.47
CA GLN A 36 -9.95 -4.77 -9.68
C GLN A 36 -11.00 -3.79 -9.16
N ARG A 37 -10.74 -3.11 -8.03
CA ARG A 37 -11.73 -2.25 -7.37
C ARG A 37 -11.73 -0.81 -7.88
N PHE A 38 -10.56 -0.27 -8.21
CA PHE A 38 -10.38 1.14 -8.54
C PHE A 38 -9.88 1.35 -9.98
N GLY A 39 -9.53 0.28 -10.70
CA GLY A 39 -8.92 0.37 -12.02
C GLY A 39 -7.48 0.90 -11.97
N TYR A 40 -6.88 1.04 -13.16
CA TYR A 40 -5.52 1.55 -13.32
C TYR A 40 -5.46 3.07 -13.55
N SER A 41 -6.62 3.73 -13.64
CA SER A 41 -6.71 5.17 -13.92
C SER A 41 -6.53 6.05 -12.68
N GLN A 42 -6.01 5.49 -11.58
CA GLN A 42 -5.72 6.24 -10.37
C GLN A 42 -4.61 7.25 -10.63
N GLN A 43 -4.86 8.53 -10.34
CA GLN A 43 -3.88 9.58 -10.51
C GLN A 43 -3.21 9.93 -9.18
N GLY A 44 -1.88 9.92 -9.18
CA GLY A 44 -1.02 10.25 -8.05
C GLY A 44 -0.96 9.15 -6.98
N VAL A 45 -1.99 9.12 -6.15
CA VAL A 45 -2.16 8.31 -4.96
C VAL A 45 -2.58 6.88 -5.31
N LEU A 46 -1.91 5.84 -4.78
CA LEU A 46 -2.37 4.46 -4.96
C LEU A 46 -3.33 4.08 -3.81
N ARG A 47 -4.62 3.90 -4.12
CA ARG A 47 -5.58 3.43 -3.11
C ARG A 47 -5.63 1.92 -3.10
N VAL A 48 -5.45 1.33 -1.93
CA VAL A 48 -5.51 -0.12 -1.70
C VAL A 48 -6.62 -0.47 -0.71
N PRO A 49 -7.33 -1.59 -0.89
CA PRO A 49 -8.40 -2.00 0.02
C PRO A 49 -7.81 -2.71 1.25
N CYS A 50 -7.19 -1.96 2.16
CA CYS A 50 -6.62 -2.48 3.40
C CYS A 50 -6.74 -1.44 4.52
N ASP A 51 -6.92 -1.90 5.76
CA ASP A 51 -6.83 -1.04 6.94
C ASP A 51 -5.37 -0.74 7.30
N GLU A 52 -5.14 0.39 7.97
CA GLU A 52 -3.79 0.85 8.32
C GLU A 52 -3.02 -0.18 9.16
N SER A 53 -3.69 -0.82 10.12
CA SER A 53 -3.05 -1.76 11.04
C SER A 53 -2.58 -3.02 10.31
N GLY A 54 -3.42 -3.56 9.42
CA GLY A 54 -3.10 -4.68 8.55
C GLY A 54 -1.93 -4.36 7.61
N PHE A 55 -1.94 -3.18 7.00
CA PHE A 55 -0.87 -2.77 6.09
C PHE A 55 0.46 -2.59 6.83
N ARG A 56 0.45 -1.94 8.01
CA ARG A 56 1.67 -1.74 8.83
C ARG A 56 2.28 -3.06 9.26
N LYS A 57 1.46 -4.03 9.65
CA LYS A 57 1.93 -5.37 10.00
C LYS A 57 2.59 -6.07 8.81
N MET A 58 1.94 -6.07 7.65
CA MET A 58 2.49 -6.64 6.42
C MET A 58 3.85 -6.01 6.04
N VAL A 59 3.99 -4.68 6.19
CA VAL A 59 5.26 -3.98 5.94
C VAL A 59 6.32 -4.29 6.99
N ALA A 60 5.94 -4.40 8.26
CA ALA A 60 6.87 -4.73 9.34
C ALA A 60 7.39 -6.17 9.23
N ASP A 61 6.52 -7.12 8.92
CA ASP A 61 6.87 -8.54 8.76
C ASP A 61 7.86 -8.76 7.59
N ASN A 62 7.82 -7.87 6.59
CA ASN A 62 8.71 -7.89 5.42
C ASN A 62 9.93 -6.97 5.55
N ARG A 63 10.15 -6.30 6.69
CA ARG A 63 11.41 -5.58 6.98
C ARG A 63 12.51 -6.58 7.35
N VAL A 64 12.98 -7.34 6.36
CA VAL A 64 14.33 -7.90 6.42
C VAL A 64 15.29 -6.75 6.20
N ILE A 65 15.79 -6.15 7.29
CA ILE A 65 17.03 -5.38 7.23
C ILE A 65 18.14 -6.42 7.04
N PRO A 66 18.86 -6.45 5.91
CA PRO A 66 20.06 -7.27 5.82
C PRO A 66 21.11 -6.66 6.75
N SER A 67 21.63 -7.47 7.68
CA SER A 67 22.82 -7.17 8.47
C SER A 67 24.06 -6.98 7.58
#